data_AF-A0A5J4ZX35-F1
#
_entry.id   AF-A0A5J4ZX35-F1
#
_cell.length_a   1.000
_cell.length_b   1.000
_cell.length_c   1.000
_cell.angle_alpha   90.00
_cell.angle_beta   90.00
_cell.angle_gamma   90.00
#
_symmetry.space_group_name_H-M   'P 1'
#
loop_
_entity.id
_entity.type
_entity.pdbx_description
1 polymer ?
#
loop_
_entity_poly.entity_id
_entity_poly.type
_entity_poly.pdbx_seq_one_letter_code
_entity_poly.pdbx_strand_id
1 'polypeptide(L)'
;MKPILSAGSLNWRRMLKMIPYQDNRNHIIEVLTANDLDCNDLGTICMADTMVLGNYIEEIVVSAISYHLMNNKDPEYRNGKLIISSASLSHGLSEFQEGKSDGKDTLNLQAKTQPSKDTEGEAAITMKPETKTESTIPESKVKQSHQLPH
;
A
#
# COMPACT_ATOMS: atom_id res chain seq x y z
N MET A 1 -34.40 32.83 12.40
CA MET A 1 -34.62 32.53 10.96
C MET A 1 -33.81 31.29 10.59
N LYS A 2 -34.43 30.23 10.08
CA LYS A 2 -33.71 29.08 9.49
C LYS A 2 -33.63 29.31 7.98
N PRO A 3 -32.46 29.22 7.31
CA PRO A 3 -32.40 29.38 5.87
C PRO A 3 -33.08 28.20 5.18
N ILE A 4 -33.94 28.47 4.21
CA ILE A 4 -34.54 27.47 3.32
C ILE A 4 -33.47 27.14 2.28
N LEU A 5 -32.75 26.04 2.44
CA LEU A 5 -31.86 25.53 1.40
C LEU A 5 -32.72 25.10 0.21
N SER A 6 -32.54 25.73 -0.96
CA SER A 6 -33.28 25.36 -2.16
C SER A 6 -32.85 23.98 -2.66
N ALA A 7 -33.78 23.24 -3.28
CA ALA A 7 -33.54 21.90 -3.82
C ALA A 7 -32.34 21.84 -4.78
N GLY A 8 -32.06 22.93 -5.51
CA GLY A 8 -30.89 23.04 -6.40
C GLY A 8 -29.54 22.99 -5.66
N SER A 9 -29.46 23.55 -4.45
CA SER A 9 -28.24 23.56 -3.64
C SER A 9 -27.90 22.18 -3.05
N LEU A 10 -28.91 21.36 -2.76
CA LEU A 10 -28.72 19.98 -2.29
C LEU A 10 -28.28 19.05 -3.42
N ASN A 11 -28.82 19.25 -4.64
CA ASN A 11 -28.43 18.46 -5.81
C ASN A 11 -26.95 18.70 -6.19
N TRP A 12 -26.49 19.95 -6.22
CA TRP A 12 -25.08 20.27 -6.48
C TRP A 12 -24.13 19.60 -5.48
N ARG A 13 -24.44 19.66 -4.17
CA ARG A 13 -23.64 18.99 -3.13
C ARG A 13 -23.59 17.47 -3.31
N ARG A 14 -24.67 16.85 -3.79
CA ARG A 14 -24.68 15.42 -4.10
C ARG A 14 -23.83 15.12 -5.32
N MET A 15 -23.96 15.90 -6.39
CA MET A 15 -23.17 15.74 -7.61
C MET A 15 -21.66 15.87 -7.35
N LEU A 16 -21.23 16.82 -6.52
CA LEU A 16 -19.82 16.98 -6.13
C LEU A 16 -19.21 15.73 -5.47
N LYS A 17 -20.04 14.88 -4.84
CA LYS A 17 -19.58 13.60 -4.27
C LYS A 17 -19.66 12.45 -5.25
N MET A 18 -20.65 12.47 -6.15
CA MET A 18 -20.90 11.39 -7.10
C MET A 18 -19.94 11.41 -8.29
N ILE A 19 -19.53 12.59 -8.77
CA ILE A 19 -18.63 12.70 -9.93
C ILE A 19 -17.29 12.01 -9.64
N PRO A 20 -16.55 12.35 -8.55
CA PRO A 20 -15.27 11.70 -8.29
C PRO A 20 -15.41 10.22 -7.96
N TYR A 21 -16.54 9.82 -7.36
CA TYR A 21 -16.83 8.40 -7.12
C TYR A 21 -16.95 7.63 -8.43
N GLN A 22 -17.68 8.18 -9.40
CA GLN A 22 -17.86 7.53 -10.69
C GLN A 22 -16.56 7.51 -11.49
N ASP A 23 -15.78 8.60 -11.46
CA ASP A 23 -14.48 8.68 -12.13
C ASP A 23 -13.52 7.63 -11.56
N ASN A 24 -13.40 7.53 -10.23
CA ASN A 24 -12.59 6.50 -9.58
C ASN A 24 -13.09 5.09 -9.89
N ARG A 25 -14.41 4.87 -9.89
CA ARG A 25 -14.99 3.58 -10.27
C ARG A 25 -14.64 3.19 -11.71
N ASN A 26 -14.69 4.14 -12.64
CA ASN A 26 -14.32 3.90 -14.03
C ASN A 26 -12.84 3.58 -14.17
N HIS A 27 -11.97 4.33 -13.48
CA HIS A 27 -10.54 4.09 -13.47
C HIS A 27 -10.19 2.69 -12.93
N ILE A 28 -10.85 2.25 -11.85
CA ILE A 28 -10.70 0.87 -11.35
C ILE A 28 -11.03 -0.15 -12.45
N ILE A 29 -12.15 0.01 -13.14
CA ILE A 29 -12.58 -0.91 -14.22
C ILE A 29 -11.56 -0.94 -15.37
N GLU A 30 -11.02 0.22 -15.74
CA GLU A 30 -10.00 0.34 -16.79
C GLU A 30 -8.73 -0.41 -16.40
N VAL A 31 -8.21 -0.18 -15.19
CA VAL A 31 -7.01 -0.85 -14.70
C VAL A 31 -7.22 -2.36 -14.60
N LEU A 32 -8.36 -2.82 -14.07
CA LEU A 32 -8.68 -4.24 -14.02
C LEU A 32 -8.72 -4.83 -15.44
N THR A 33 -9.42 -4.18 -16.36
CA THR A 33 -9.53 -4.66 -17.76
C THR A 33 -8.18 -4.71 -18.47
N ALA A 34 -7.32 -3.72 -18.26
CA ALA A 34 -5.98 -3.69 -18.86
C ALA A 34 -5.05 -4.80 -18.34
N ASN A 35 -5.38 -5.41 -17.20
CA ASN A 35 -4.64 -6.51 -16.58
C ASN A 35 -5.37 -7.86 -16.73
N ASP A 36 -6.30 -7.98 -17.67
CA ASP A 36 -7.12 -9.18 -17.88
C ASP A 36 -7.89 -9.63 -16.62
N LEU A 37 -8.41 -8.66 -15.87
CA LEU A 37 -9.24 -8.88 -14.69
C LEU A 37 -10.65 -8.33 -14.92
N ASP A 38 -11.60 -8.86 -14.16
CA ASP A 38 -12.95 -8.31 -14.01
C ASP A 38 -13.42 -8.43 -12.55
N CYS A 39 -14.37 -7.60 -12.15
CA CYS A 39 -14.98 -7.60 -10.83
C CYS A 39 -16.49 -7.30 -10.92
N ASN A 40 -17.29 -8.37 -10.98
CA ASN A 40 -18.73 -8.28 -11.21
C ASN A 40 -19.48 -7.59 -10.06
N ASP A 41 -18.95 -7.69 -8.84
CA ASP A 41 -19.56 -7.17 -7.62
C ASP A 41 -18.96 -5.84 -7.16
N LEU A 42 -18.16 -5.14 -8.00
CA LEU A 42 -17.43 -3.90 -7.64
C LEU A 42 -18.31 -2.84 -6.97
N GLY A 43 -19.60 -2.79 -7.32
CA GLY A 43 -20.58 -1.87 -6.72
C GLY A 43 -20.91 -2.15 -5.24
N THR A 44 -20.42 -3.25 -4.67
CA THR A 44 -20.56 -3.59 -3.25
C THR A 44 -19.53 -2.88 -2.37
N ILE A 45 -18.43 -2.40 -2.95
CA ILE A 45 -17.43 -1.60 -2.24
C ILE A 45 -18.03 -0.24 -1.88
N CYS A 46 -17.79 0.21 -0.65
CA CYS A 46 -18.34 1.49 -0.20
C CYS A 46 -17.72 2.68 -0.95
N MET A 47 -18.42 3.81 -0.97
CA MET A 47 -17.97 5.01 -1.70
C MET A 47 -16.60 5.50 -1.19
N ALA A 48 -16.33 5.41 0.11
CA ALA A 48 -15.06 5.86 0.68
C ALA A 48 -13.89 4.99 0.19
N ASP A 49 -14.03 3.67 0.27
CA ASP A 49 -13.01 2.73 -0.18
C ASP A 49 -12.81 2.79 -1.69
N THR A 50 -13.88 3.02 -2.47
CA THR A 50 -13.80 3.22 -3.92
C THR A 50 -12.91 4.43 -4.27
N MET A 51 -12.97 5.51 -3.49
CA MET A 51 -12.10 6.68 -3.71
C MET A 51 -10.64 6.34 -3.43
N VAL A 52 -10.36 5.54 -2.39
CA VAL A 52 -8.98 5.14 -2.08
C VAL A 52 -8.46 4.16 -3.12
N LEU A 53 -9.26 3.14 -3.46
CA LEU A 53 -8.94 2.19 -4.52
C LEU A 53 -8.63 2.90 -5.83
N GLY A 54 -9.47 3.84 -6.27
CA GLY A 54 -9.23 4.59 -7.51
C GLY A 54 -7.85 5.28 -7.55
N ASN A 55 -7.35 5.77 -6.42
CA ASN A 55 -6.05 6.44 -6.39
C ASN A 55 -4.85 5.49 -6.37
N TYR A 56 -5.04 4.22 -6.01
CA TYR A 56 -3.96 3.27 -5.74
C TYR A 56 -4.21 1.87 -6.33
N ILE A 57 -5.12 1.76 -7.31
CA ILE A 57 -5.57 0.48 -7.84
C ILE A 57 -4.42 -0.31 -8.48
N GLU A 58 -3.48 0.39 -9.14
CA GLU A 58 -2.29 -0.22 -9.74
C GLU A 58 -1.40 -0.95 -8.73
N GLU A 59 -1.32 -0.42 -7.50
CA GLU A 59 -0.54 -1.01 -6.41
C GLU A 59 -1.33 -2.13 -5.72
N ILE A 60 -2.64 -1.90 -5.49
CA ILE A 60 -3.52 -2.81 -4.74
C ILE A 60 -3.83 -4.10 -5.52
N VAL A 61 -3.88 -4.03 -6.86
CA VAL A 61 -4.36 -5.13 -7.69
C VAL A 61 -3.57 -6.43 -7.48
N VAL A 62 -2.26 -6.33 -7.24
CA VAL A 62 -1.39 -7.50 -7.04
C VAL A 62 -1.77 -8.27 -5.77
N SER A 63 -1.93 -7.57 -4.64
CA SER A 63 -2.42 -8.18 -3.39
C SER A 63 -3.81 -8.77 -3.55
N ALA A 64 -4.71 -8.05 -4.24
CA ALA A 64 -6.06 -8.54 -4.48
C ALA A 64 -6.08 -9.86 -5.28
N ILE A 65 -5.28 -9.97 -6.35
CA ILE A 65 -5.14 -11.21 -7.12
C ILE A 65 -4.58 -12.33 -6.24
N SER A 66 -3.51 -12.04 -5.47
CA SER A 66 -2.86 -13.02 -4.60
C SER A 66 -3.87 -13.64 -3.63
N TYR A 67 -4.58 -12.79 -2.87
CA TYR A 67 -5.62 -13.24 -1.96
C TYR A 67 -6.72 -14.01 -2.69
N HIS A 68 -7.16 -13.54 -3.86
CA HIS A 68 -8.18 -14.22 -4.64
C HIS A 68 -7.77 -15.66 -5.00
N LEU A 69 -6.56 -15.84 -5.52
CA LEU A 69 -6.07 -17.16 -5.93
C LEU A 69 -5.79 -18.10 -4.74
N MET A 70 -5.36 -17.54 -3.61
CA MET A 70 -5.12 -18.33 -2.39
C MET A 70 -6.43 -18.83 -1.75
N ASN A 71 -7.52 -18.07 -1.90
CA ASN A 71 -8.78 -18.34 -1.21
C ASN A 71 -9.85 -18.98 -2.09
N ASN A 72 -9.62 -19.07 -3.40
CA ASN A 72 -10.54 -19.70 -4.36
C ASN A 72 -9.82 -20.84 -5.08
N LYS A 73 -10.17 -22.08 -4.73
CA LYS A 73 -9.54 -23.29 -5.30
C LYS A 73 -9.80 -23.45 -6.80
N ASP A 74 -10.96 -22.98 -7.24
CA ASP A 74 -11.42 -23.05 -8.63
C ASP A 74 -11.79 -21.62 -9.09
N PRO A 75 -10.81 -20.76 -9.40
CA PRO A 75 -11.07 -19.37 -9.78
C PRO A 75 -11.85 -19.29 -11.10
N GLU A 76 -12.83 -18.37 -11.17
CA GLU A 76 -13.63 -18.17 -12.38
C GLU A 76 -12.84 -17.34 -13.41
N TYR A 77 -12.88 -17.80 -14.66
CA TYR A 77 -12.41 -17.02 -15.81
C TYR A 77 -13.55 -16.81 -16.80
N ARG A 78 -13.65 -15.60 -17.35
CA ARG A 78 -14.59 -15.28 -18.43
C ARG A 78 -13.84 -14.54 -19.53
N ASN A 79 -13.93 -15.04 -20.76
CA ASN A 79 -13.29 -14.45 -21.93
C ASN A 79 -11.77 -14.21 -21.75
N GLY A 80 -11.08 -15.13 -21.09
CA GLY A 80 -9.65 -15.01 -20.80
C GLY A 80 -9.29 -14.12 -19.62
N LYS A 81 -10.28 -13.47 -18.98
CA LYS A 81 -10.06 -12.64 -17.79
C LYS A 81 -10.31 -13.38 -16.49
N LEU A 82 -9.50 -13.14 -15.47
CA LEU A 82 -9.74 -13.64 -14.10
C LEU A 82 -10.82 -12.79 -13.43
N ILE A 83 -11.86 -13.43 -12.90
CA ILE A 83 -12.94 -12.76 -12.18
C ILE A 83 -12.62 -12.70 -10.70
N ILE A 84 -12.11 -11.55 -10.24
CA ILE A 84 -11.86 -11.32 -8.81
C ILE A 84 -13.09 -10.74 -8.13
N SER A 85 -13.18 -10.89 -6.81
CA SER A 85 -14.29 -10.34 -6.02
C SER A 85 -13.94 -9.00 -5.39
N SER A 86 -14.98 -8.25 -5.03
CA SER A 86 -14.84 -7.03 -4.23
C SER A 86 -14.20 -7.30 -2.88
N ALA A 87 -14.44 -8.48 -2.29
CA ALA A 87 -13.77 -8.90 -1.06
C ALA A 87 -12.24 -9.02 -1.23
N SER A 88 -11.77 -9.51 -2.38
CA SER A 88 -10.34 -9.55 -2.71
C SER A 88 -9.75 -8.14 -2.87
N LEU A 89 -10.47 -7.21 -3.52
CA LEU A 89 -10.05 -5.81 -3.62
C LEU A 89 -10.01 -5.11 -2.26
N SER A 90 -11.02 -5.32 -1.42
CA SER A 90 -11.05 -4.80 -0.04
C SER A 90 -9.94 -5.38 0.82
N HIS A 91 -9.59 -6.65 0.63
CA HIS A 91 -8.45 -7.27 1.32
C HIS A 91 -7.14 -6.59 0.90
N GLY A 92 -6.89 -6.47 -0.41
CA GLY A 92 -5.69 -5.79 -0.92
C GLY A 92 -5.60 -4.33 -0.47
N LEU A 93 -6.73 -3.60 -0.42
CA LEU A 93 -6.80 -2.26 0.14
C LEU A 93 -6.42 -2.22 1.63
N SER A 94 -6.86 -3.21 2.41
CA SER A 94 -6.58 -3.29 3.85
C SER A 94 -5.09 -3.50 4.10
N GLU A 95 -4.47 -4.46 3.38
CA GLU A 95 -3.02 -4.70 3.44
C GLU A 95 -2.22 -3.45 3.04
N PHE A 96 -2.67 -2.77 1.97
CA PHE A 96 -2.04 -1.56 1.47
C PHE A 96 -2.04 -0.41 2.48
N GLN A 97 -3.12 -0.28 3.27
CA GLN A 97 -3.23 0.72 4.31
C GLN A 97 -2.42 0.35 5.56
N GLU A 98 -2.30 -0.94 5.87
CA GLU A 98 -1.51 -1.43 7.00
C GLU A 98 -0.03 -1.01 6.88
N GLY A 99 0.57 -1.16 5.69
CA GLY A 99 1.94 -0.72 5.41
C GLY A 99 2.18 0.80 5.39
N LYS A 100 1.12 1.61 5.42
CA LYS A 100 1.20 3.09 5.55
C LYS A 100 1.06 3.58 6.99
N SER A 101 0.78 2.67 7.93
CA SER A 101 0.53 3.01 9.34
C SER A 101 1.80 3.03 10.22
N ASP A 102 2.96 2.70 9.66
CA ASP A 102 4.28 2.65 10.34
C ASP A 102 4.92 4.03 10.59
N GLY A 103 4.12 4.96 11.11
CA GLY A 103 4.57 6.26 11.63
C GLY A 103 4.27 6.46 13.11
N LYS A 104 3.92 5.40 13.84
CA LYS A 104 3.65 5.48 15.28
C LYS A 104 4.26 4.30 16.01
N ASP A 105 5.58 4.31 16.09
CA ASP A 105 6.33 3.66 17.16
C ASP A 105 5.76 4.09 18.51
N THR A 106 4.96 3.23 19.14
CA THR A 106 4.76 3.29 20.59
C THR A 106 5.37 2.03 21.16
N LEU A 107 6.71 2.00 21.17
CA LEU A 107 7.49 1.17 22.06
C LEU A 107 7.13 1.58 23.50
N ASN A 108 6.15 0.93 24.12
CA ASN A 108 5.97 0.97 25.56
C ASN A 108 6.66 -0.25 26.17
N LEU A 109 7.99 -0.22 26.15
CA LEU A 109 8.80 -1.08 26.98
C LEU A 109 9.00 -0.36 28.32
N GLN A 110 8.02 -0.45 29.23
CA GLN A 110 8.19 0.00 30.60
C GLN A 110 9.12 -0.98 31.35
N ALA A 111 10.43 -0.80 31.19
CA ALA A 111 11.39 -1.21 32.20
C ALA A 111 11.23 -0.30 33.41
N LYS A 112 10.65 -0.80 34.50
CA LYS A 112 10.74 -0.17 35.81
C LYS A 112 12.16 -0.36 36.33
N THR A 113 13.01 0.65 36.17
CA THR A 113 14.25 0.78 36.94
C THR A 113 14.08 1.92 37.94
N GLN A 114 14.16 1.60 39.23
CA GLN A 114 14.17 2.56 40.34
C GLN A 114 15.45 3.42 40.30
N PRO A 115 15.40 4.66 40.82
CA PRO A 115 16.54 5.57 40.80
C PRO A 115 17.43 5.36 42.03
N SER A 116 18.75 5.40 41.85
CA SER A 116 19.69 5.70 42.92
C SER A 116 20.67 6.78 42.45
N LYS A 117 20.77 7.82 43.28
CA LYS A 117 21.59 9.02 43.16
C LYS A 117 23.08 8.70 43.35
N ASP A 118 23.98 9.50 42.79
CA ASP A 118 24.80 10.48 43.53
C ASP A 118 25.90 11.16 42.67
N THR A 119 25.91 12.49 42.74
CA THR A 119 27.02 13.45 42.92
C THR A 119 28.21 13.54 41.92
N GLU A 120 28.14 14.59 41.09
CA GLU A 120 29.07 15.75 40.92
C GLU A 120 30.61 15.55 40.73
N GLY A 121 31.16 16.21 39.69
CA GLY A 121 32.59 16.53 39.60
C GLY A 121 33.13 16.67 38.17
N GLU A 122 33.38 17.92 37.73
CA GLU A 122 33.89 18.36 36.43
C GLU A 122 35.27 17.78 36.01
N ALA A 123 35.49 17.58 34.71
CA ALA A 123 36.34 18.46 33.88
C ALA A 123 36.87 17.79 32.59
N ALA A 124 36.84 18.61 31.53
CA ALA A 124 37.85 18.75 30.47
C ALA A 124 37.97 17.73 29.31
N ILE A 125 37.32 18.10 28.20
CA ILE A 125 37.83 18.28 26.82
C ILE A 125 38.96 17.40 26.22
N THR A 126 38.66 16.96 24.99
CA THR A 126 39.55 16.75 23.81
C THR A 126 40.22 15.38 23.64
N MET A 127 39.88 14.68 22.55
CA MET A 127 40.76 14.46 21.37
C MET A 127 40.27 13.27 20.51
N LYS A 128 40.04 13.57 19.21
CA LYS A 128 40.33 12.80 17.97
C LYS A 128 40.16 11.27 17.93
N PRO A 129 39.75 10.75 16.76
CA PRO A 129 40.59 9.73 16.15
C PRO A 129 40.89 10.03 14.67
N GLU A 130 42.17 10.07 14.35
CA GLU A 130 42.67 9.85 12.99
C GLU A 130 43.38 8.48 12.98
N THR A 131 43.44 7.87 11.79
CA THR A 131 44.51 6.94 11.32
C THR A 131 44.27 5.47 11.73
N LYS A 132 44.31 4.42 10.89
CA LYS A 132 44.57 4.22 9.44
C LYS A 132 44.42 2.72 9.14
N THR A 133 44.07 2.39 7.89
CA THR A 133 44.53 1.26 7.02
C THR A 133 44.71 -0.15 7.61
N GLU A 134 44.26 -1.23 6.96
CA GLU A 134 44.81 -1.71 5.68
C GLU A 134 44.00 -2.90 5.09
N SER A 135 43.75 -2.83 3.78
CA SER A 135 43.69 -3.87 2.70
C SER A 135 43.41 -5.35 3.08
N THR A 136 42.61 -6.15 2.36
CA THR A 136 42.87 -6.59 0.96
C THR A 136 41.70 -7.46 0.41
N ILE A 137 41.32 -7.26 -0.85
CA ILE A 137 40.46 -8.12 -1.70
C ILE A 137 41.36 -9.10 -2.48
N PRO A 138 40.88 -10.27 -2.92
CA PRO A 138 40.81 -10.46 -4.38
C PRO A 138 39.52 -11.14 -4.89
N GLU A 139 39.05 -10.63 -6.03
CA GLU A 139 38.00 -11.17 -6.90
C GLU A 139 38.43 -12.49 -7.59
N SER A 140 37.45 -13.26 -8.08
CA SER A 140 37.61 -13.96 -9.36
C SER A 140 36.28 -14.07 -10.12
N LYS A 141 36.28 -13.56 -11.37
CA LYS A 141 35.26 -13.74 -12.41
C LYS A 141 35.68 -14.89 -13.33
N VAL A 142 34.71 -15.66 -13.84
CA VAL A 142 34.83 -16.35 -15.13
C VAL A 142 33.51 -16.23 -15.90
N LYS A 143 33.59 -15.71 -17.13
CA LYS A 143 32.56 -15.75 -18.18
C LYS A 143 33.00 -16.79 -19.23
N GLN A 144 32.07 -17.54 -19.84
CA GLN A 144 32.07 -17.77 -21.30
C GLN A 144 30.73 -18.35 -21.80
N SER A 145 30.49 -18.22 -23.11
CA SER A 145 29.24 -18.10 -23.85
C SER A 145 29.09 -19.12 -25.00
N HIS A 146 27.85 -19.43 -25.45
CA HIS A 146 27.34 -19.42 -26.86
C HIS A 146 26.25 -20.49 -27.22
N GLN A 147 25.15 -20.00 -27.83
CA GLN A 147 24.33 -20.44 -29.01
C GLN A 147 23.67 -21.83 -29.18
N LEU A 148 22.38 -21.81 -29.60
CA LEU A 148 21.60 -22.80 -30.41
C LEU A 148 21.93 -22.64 -31.93
N PRO A 149 21.49 -23.50 -32.90
CA PRO A 149 20.33 -24.43 -32.89
C PRO A 149 20.54 -25.82 -33.57
N HIS A 150 19.48 -26.64 -33.59
CA HIS A 150 19.20 -27.59 -34.68
C HIS A 150 17.69 -27.67 -34.94
#